data_AF-A0AAJ1VAW8-F1
#
_entry.id   AF-A0AAJ1VAW8-F1
#
_cell.length_a   1.000
_cell.length_b   1.000
_cell.length_c   1.000
_cell.angle_alpha   90.00
_cell.angle_beta   90.00
_cell.angle_gamma   90.00
#
_symmetry.space_group_name_H-M   'P 1'
#
loop_
_entity.id
_entity.type
_entity.pdbx_description
1 polymer ?
#
loop_
_entity_poly.entity_id
_entity_poly.type
_entity_poly.pdbx_seq_one_letter_code
_entity_poly.pdbx_strand_id
1 'polypeptide(L)'
;MNFFSKLFKSKSSEKLEPTKSFEEIYSDLGMFEYFDDGFKLTNEDSTRIIKWSEIDSINAYKKDLLAYDIVVMEIVCGENALVINEESPGWFQLVMKLKEIFKEIPKDWDTEIIQPAFKENYTVIYKRIDV
;
A
#
# COMPACT_ATOMS: atom_id res chain seq x y z
N MET A 1 -28.60 32.69 -30.62
CA MET A 1 -27.47 33.59 -30.89
C MET A 1 -26.51 33.48 -29.73
N ASN A 2 -25.28 33.02 -30.01
CA ASN A 2 -24.26 32.62 -29.04
C ASN A 2 -23.71 33.79 -28.21
N PHE A 3 -23.51 33.58 -26.91
CA PHE A 3 -22.78 34.49 -26.04
C PHE A 3 -21.92 33.75 -24.99
N PHE A 4 -21.12 32.75 -25.39
CA PHE A 4 -20.03 32.25 -24.54
C PHE A 4 -18.84 31.79 -25.38
N SER A 5 -18.04 32.76 -25.83
CA SER A 5 -16.70 32.52 -26.38
C SER A 5 -15.74 33.59 -25.88
N LYS A 6 -15.28 33.43 -24.63
CA LYS A 6 -14.03 34.00 -24.10
C LYS A 6 -13.93 33.69 -22.61
N LEU A 7 -13.24 32.61 -22.26
CA LEU A 7 -12.21 32.61 -21.21
C LEU A 7 -11.42 31.29 -21.23
N PHE A 8 -10.82 30.96 -22.38
CA PHE A 8 -9.69 30.03 -22.41
C PHE A 8 -8.39 30.86 -22.40
N LYS A 9 -7.73 30.90 -21.24
CA LYS A 9 -6.34 31.33 -21.00
C LYS A 9 -6.10 31.03 -19.50
N SER A 10 -5.22 30.14 -19.05
CA SER A 10 -4.10 29.43 -19.63
C SER A 10 -4.08 28.02 -19.04
N LYS A 11 -4.01 26.98 -19.88
CA LYS A 11 -3.77 25.61 -19.43
C LYS A 11 -2.29 25.54 -19.06
N SER A 12 -1.98 25.53 -17.76
CA SER A 12 -0.65 25.13 -17.29
C SER A 12 -0.43 23.70 -17.79
N SER A 13 0.65 23.52 -18.54
CA SER A 13 1.10 22.23 -19.02
C SER A 13 1.71 21.45 -17.87
N GLU A 14 0.88 20.92 -16.98
CA GLU A 14 1.27 19.73 -16.23
C GLU A 14 1.22 18.56 -17.21
N LYS A 15 2.37 17.96 -17.46
CA LYS A 15 2.45 16.67 -18.13
C LYS A 15 1.68 15.68 -17.25
N LEU A 16 0.45 15.36 -17.65
CA LEU A 16 -0.27 14.23 -17.11
C LEU A 16 0.54 12.99 -17.49
N GLU A 17 1.29 12.44 -16.53
CA GLU A 17 1.80 11.07 -16.61
C GLU A 17 0.61 10.17 -16.99
N PRO A 18 0.74 9.28 -17.98
CA PRO A 18 -0.34 8.40 -18.36
C PRO A 18 -0.74 7.58 -17.13
N THR A 19 -2.00 7.71 -16.70
CA THR A 19 -2.57 6.88 -15.63
C THR A 19 -2.44 5.43 -16.07
N LYS A 20 -1.64 4.63 -15.33
CA LYS A 20 -1.48 3.19 -15.60
C LYS A 20 -2.85 2.54 -15.71
N SER A 21 -3.01 1.63 -16.67
CA SER A 21 -4.24 0.84 -16.78
C SER A 21 -4.42 -0.04 -15.53
N PHE A 22 -5.66 -0.49 -15.27
CA PHE A 22 -5.91 -1.40 -14.15
C PHE A 22 -5.07 -2.68 -14.27
N GLU A 23 -4.95 -3.21 -15.48
CA GLU A 23 -4.14 -4.40 -15.79
C GLU A 23 -2.65 -4.18 -15.51
N GLU A 24 -2.13 -2.98 -15.80
CA GLU A 24 -0.76 -2.60 -15.48
C GLU A 24 -0.55 -2.55 -13.97
N ILE A 25 -1.43 -1.88 -13.22
CA ILE A 25 -1.34 -1.81 -11.75
C ILE A 25 -1.46 -3.20 -11.14
N TYR A 26 -2.40 -4.00 -11.65
CA TYR A 26 -2.62 -5.36 -11.20
C TYR A 26 -1.40 -6.25 -11.47
N SER A 27 -0.64 -6.03 -12.53
CA SER A 27 0.51 -6.87 -12.86
C SER A 27 1.84 -6.29 -12.37
N ASP A 28 1.83 -5.10 -11.77
CA ASP A 28 3.02 -4.40 -11.30
C ASP A 28 3.52 -4.99 -9.97
N LEU A 29 4.61 -5.75 -10.03
CA LEU A 29 5.29 -6.27 -8.85
C LEU A 29 6.12 -5.18 -8.14
N GLY A 30 6.40 -4.07 -8.81
CA GLY A 30 7.16 -2.95 -8.27
C GLY A 30 8.51 -3.37 -7.68
N MET A 31 8.70 -3.07 -6.39
CA MET A 31 9.91 -3.36 -5.62
C MET A 31 9.96 -4.79 -5.03
N PHE A 32 8.97 -5.63 -5.34
CA PHE A 32 8.79 -6.96 -4.75
C PHE A 32 9.13 -8.09 -5.72
N GLU A 33 9.75 -9.13 -5.18
CA GLU A 33 9.88 -10.45 -5.81
C GLU A 33 9.34 -11.50 -4.83
N TYR A 34 8.48 -12.41 -5.28
CA TYR A 34 7.80 -13.38 -4.43
C TYR A 34 8.36 -14.79 -4.64
N PHE A 35 8.50 -15.52 -3.53
CA PHE A 35 8.89 -16.92 -3.46
C PHE A 35 7.82 -17.71 -2.71
N ASP A 36 7.93 -19.04 -2.72
CA ASP A 36 6.98 -19.91 -2.01
C ASP A 36 6.99 -19.69 -0.49
N ASP A 37 8.16 -19.37 0.09
CA ASP A 37 8.36 -19.22 1.53
C ASP A 37 8.53 -17.76 2.00
N GLY A 38 8.50 -16.78 1.09
CA GLY A 38 8.69 -15.38 1.45
C GLY A 38 8.65 -14.42 0.27
N PHE A 39 9.20 -13.23 0.49
CA PHE A 39 9.40 -12.23 -0.54
C PHE A 39 10.70 -11.47 -0.31
N LYS A 40 11.19 -10.85 -1.38
CA LYS A 40 12.29 -9.90 -1.37
C LYS A 40 11.77 -8.53 -1.72
N LEU A 41 12.25 -7.54 -0.98
CA LEU A 41 12.02 -6.13 -1.20
C LEU A 41 13.33 -5.46 -1.64
N THR A 42 13.31 -4.70 -2.73
CA THR A 42 14.49 -3.96 -3.21
C THR A 42 14.17 -2.49 -3.43
N ASN A 43 14.83 -1.63 -2.66
CA ASN A 43 14.84 -0.18 -2.82
C ASN A 43 16.22 0.29 -3.28
N GLU A 44 16.37 1.58 -3.59
CA GLU A 44 17.64 2.17 -4.05
C GLU A 44 18.83 1.85 -3.12
N ASP A 45 18.59 1.86 -1.81
CA ASP A 45 19.65 1.73 -0.80
C ASP A 45 19.74 0.35 -0.13
N SER A 46 18.75 -0.53 -0.32
CA SER A 46 18.72 -1.79 0.42
C SER A 46 17.88 -2.89 -0.22
N THR A 47 18.29 -4.13 0.06
CA THR A 47 17.52 -5.34 -0.22
C THR A 47 17.20 -6.03 1.11
N ARG A 48 15.94 -6.43 1.31
CA ARG A 48 15.50 -7.24 2.45
C ARG A 48 14.78 -8.48 1.95
N ILE A 49 15.04 -9.62 2.59
CA ILE A 49 14.32 -10.87 2.34
C ILE A 49 13.55 -11.18 3.62
N ILE A 50 12.25 -11.44 3.50
CA ILE A 50 11.36 -11.75 4.62
C ILE A 50 10.66 -13.07 4.30
N LYS A 51 10.79 -14.04 5.21
CA LYS A 51 10.00 -15.27 5.11
C LYS A 51 8.60 -15.06 5.67
N TRP A 52 7.60 -15.73 5.11
CA TRP A 52 6.24 -15.71 5.64
C TRP A 52 6.19 -16.17 7.10
N SER A 53 7.01 -17.18 7.44
CA SER A 53 7.10 -17.72 8.80
C SER A 53 7.80 -16.79 9.81
N GLU A 54 8.49 -15.74 9.35
CA GLU A 54 9.15 -14.75 10.22
C GLU A 54 8.22 -13.60 10.60
N ILE A 55 7.07 -13.45 9.93
CA ILE A 55 6.11 -12.38 10.19
C ILE A 55 5.36 -12.68 11.50
N ASP A 56 5.54 -11.81 12.48
CA ASP A 56 4.90 -11.88 13.79
C ASP A 56 3.56 -11.15 13.80
N SER A 57 3.51 -9.99 13.13
CA SER A 57 2.28 -9.23 12.98
C SER A 57 2.32 -8.36 11.72
N ILE A 58 1.14 -8.06 11.20
CA ILE A 58 0.95 -7.06 10.16
C ILE A 58 -0.03 -6.05 10.73
N ASN A 59 0.44 -4.81 10.80
CA ASN A 59 -0.30 -3.69 11.32
C ASN A 59 -0.54 -2.72 10.16
N ALA A 60 -1.69 -2.07 10.17
CA ALA A 60 -1.99 -1.04 9.19
C ALA A 60 -2.65 0.14 9.89
N TYR A 61 -2.37 1.34 9.40
CA TYR A 61 -2.92 2.56 9.94
C TYR A 61 -2.97 3.65 8.89
N LYS A 62 -3.86 4.61 9.13
CA LYS A 62 -3.92 5.84 8.35
C LYS A 62 -2.97 6.87 8.95
N LYS A 63 -2.13 7.47 8.12
CA LYS A 63 -1.25 8.58 8.49
C LYS A 63 -1.74 9.85 7.83
N ASP A 64 -2.17 10.80 8.64
CA ASP A 64 -2.61 12.11 8.16
C ASP A 64 -1.37 12.94 7.74
N LEU A 65 -1.32 13.37 6.47
CA LEU A 65 -0.31 14.30 5.96
C LEU A 65 -0.96 15.69 5.77
N LEU A 66 -0.17 16.68 5.33
CA LEU A 66 -0.62 18.08 5.25
C LEU A 66 -1.86 18.29 4.34
N ALA A 67 -1.96 17.56 3.24
CA ALA A 67 -2.97 17.78 2.21
C ALA A 67 -3.78 16.54 1.85
N TYR A 68 -3.33 15.37 2.28
CA TYR A 68 -3.95 14.08 1.99
C TYR A 68 -3.56 13.11 3.10
N ASP A 69 -4.20 11.95 3.12
CA ASP A 69 -3.88 10.89 4.05
C ASP A 69 -3.29 9.73 3.29
N ILE A 70 -2.44 8.95 3.95
CA ILE A 70 -1.81 7.78 3.36
C ILE A 70 -2.02 6.54 4.23
N VAL A 71 -2.39 5.42 3.61
CA VAL A 71 -2.39 4.12 4.30
C VAL A 71 -0.96 3.60 4.42
N VAL A 72 -0.56 3.27 5.65
CA VAL A 72 0.73 2.70 6.00
C VAL A 72 0.53 1.28 6.51
N MET A 73 1.41 0.37 6.09
CA MET A 73 1.49 -0.99 6.59
C MET A 73 2.87 -1.23 7.22
N GLU A 74 2.85 -1.86 8.39
CA GLU A 74 4.00 -2.29 9.14
C GLU A 74 3.98 -3.81 9.24
N ILE A 75 5.00 -4.47 8.70
CA ILE A 75 5.22 -5.91 8.78
C ILE A 75 6.32 -6.15 9.81
N VAL A 76 5.97 -6.72 10.96
CA VAL A 76 6.87 -6.94 12.09
C VAL A 76 7.46 -8.35 12.02
N CYS A 77 8.78 -8.44 12.10
CA CYS A 77 9.56 -9.68 12.11
C CYS A 77 10.63 -9.61 13.22
N GLY A 78 10.32 -10.16 14.39
CA GLY A 78 11.14 -10.06 15.60
C GLY A 78 11.28 -8.61 16.06
N GLU A 79 12.53 -8.16 16.21
CA GLU A 79 12.86 -6.77 16.59
C GLU A 79 12.84 -5.80 15.41
N ASN A 80 12.62 -6.30 14.19
CA ASN A 80 12.64 -5.49 12.98
C ASN A 80 11.22 -5.27 12.45
N ALA A 81 11.01 -4.12 11.82
CA ALA A 81 9.81 -3.84 11.07
C ALA A 81 10.15 -3.37 9.65
N LEU A 82 9.34 -3.79 8.69
CA LEU A 82 9.26 -3.21 7.37
C LEU A 82 8.05 -2.28 7.33
N VAL A 83 8.28 -1.01 7.05
CA VAL A 83 7.22 0.00 6.90
C VAL A 83 7.13 0.42 5.43
N ILE A 84 5.93 0.33 4.88
CA ILE A 84 5.60 0.64 3.48
C ILE A 84 4.24 1.33 3.44
N ASN A 85 3.90 1.98 2.33
CA ASN A 85 2.64 2.72 2.21
C ASN A 85 1.97 2.49 0.85
N GLU A 86 0.74 2.97 0.69
CA GLU A 86 -0.08 2.72 -0.50
C GLU A 86 0.48 3.30 -1.81
N GLU A 87 1.41 4.25 -1.73
CA GLU A 87 2.09 4.82 -2.90
C GLU A 87 3.32 3.99 -3.32
N SER A 88 3.73 3.00 -2.51
CA SER A 88 4.89 2.17 -2.80
C SER A 88 4.66 1.31 -4.05
N PRO A 89 5.60 1.25 -5.02
CA PRO A 89 5.46 0.42 -6.22
C PRO A 89 5.18 -1.05 -5.87
N GLY A 90 4.13 -1.64 -6.44
CA GLY A 90 3.75 -3.02 -6.13
C GLY A 90 2.97 -3.21 -4.82
N TRP A 91 2.54 -2.13 -4.16
CA TRP A 91 1.67 -2.17 -2.97
C TRP A 91 0.46 -3.09 -3.16
N PHE A 92 -0.28 -2.92 -4.26
CA PHE A 92 -1.48 -3.72 -4.53
C PHE A 92 -1.17 -5.22 -4.57
N GLN A 93 -0.07 -5.61 -5.22
CA GLN A 93 0.37 -7.00 -5.28
C GLN A 93 0.75 -7.55 -3.92
N LEU A 94 1.43 -6.76 -3.09
CA LEU A 94 1.74 -7.17 -1.72
C LEU A 94 0.48 -7.42 -0.91
N VAL A 95 -0.49 -6.49 -0.94
CA VAL A 95 -1.75 -6.65 -0.20
C VAL A 95 -2.47 -7.92 -0.63
N MET A 96 -2.53 -8.22 -1.93
CA MET A 96 -3.12 -9.47 -2.41
C MET A 96 -2.36 -10.70 -1.92
N LYS A 97 -1.03 -10.68 -2.00
CA LYS A 97 -0.18 -11.79 -1.56
C LYS A 97 -0.29 -12.06 -0.07
N LEU A 98 -0.34 -11.02 0.76
CA LEU A 98 -0.57 -11.16 2.20
C LEU A 98 -1.95 -11.78 2.49
N LYS A 99 -3.02 -11.34 1.81
CA LYS A 99 -4.36 -11.96 1.91
C LYS A 99 -4.39 -13.41 1.38
N GLU A 100 -3.50 -13.75 0.44
CA GLU A 100 -3.34 -15.10 -0.08
C GLU A 100 -2.68 -16.04 0.94
N ILE A 101 -1.63 -15.59 1.61
CA ILE A 101 -0.86 -16.37 2.58
C ILE A 101 -1.55 -16.42 3.95
N PHE A 102 -1.99 -15.28 4.46
CA PHE A 102 -2.61 -15.13 5.77
C PHE A 102 -4.12 -14.97 5.61
N LYS A 103 -4.84 -16.10 5.62
CA LYS A 103 -6.30 -16.14 5.40
C LYS A 103 -7.10 -15.46 6.50
N GLU A 104 -6.47 -15.22 7.64
CA GLU A 104 -7.04 -14.53 8.80
C GLU A 104 -7.15 -13.02 8.59
N ILE A 105 -6.40 -12.45 7.63
CA ILE A 105 -6.49 -11.03 7.31
C ILE A 105 -7.92 -10.70 6.82
N PRO A 106 -8.64 -9.76 7.48
CA PRO A 106 -9.98 -9.37 7.05
C PRO A 106 -9.98 -8.88 5.60
N LYS A 107 -11.00 -9.22 4.81
CA LYS A 107 -11.00 -8.85 3.38
C LYS A 107 -11.12 -7.34 3.15
N ASP A 108 -11.74 -6.66 4.08
CA ASP A 108 -12.18 -5.27 4.10
C ASP A 108 -11.39 -4.39 5.09
N TRP A 109 -10.25 -4.87 5.60
CA TRP A 109 -9.41 -4.14 6.55
C TRP A 109 -9.08 -2.72 6.07
N ASP A 110 -8.87 -2.55 4.77
CA ASP A 110 -8.53 -1.29 4.12
C ASP A 110 -9.69 -0.30 4.18
N THR A 111 -10.93 -0.78 4.07
CA THR A 111 -12.13 0.05 4.24
C THR A 111 -12.30 0.48 5.69
N GLU A 112 -12.02 -0.41 6.65
CA GLU A 112 -12.11 -0.13 8.08
C GLU A 112 -11.09 0.92 8.54
N ILE A 113 -9.90 0.97 7.94
CA ILE A 113 -8.87 1.96 8.28
C ILE A 113 -9.21 3.36 7.75
N ILE A 114 -9.99 3.44 6.67
CA ILE A 114 -10.38 4.71 6.05
C ILE A 114 -11.54 5.38 6.81
N GLN A 115 -12.29 4.64 7.64
CA GLN A 115 -13.51 5.11 8.32
C GLN A 115 -13.44 4.85 9.84
N PRO A 116 -13.59 5.85 10.74
CA PRO A 116 -13.97 7.24 10.53
C PRO A 116 -12.76 8.20 10.41
N ALA A 117 -13.01 9.40 9.87
CA ALA A 117 -12.01 10.48 9.84
C ALA A 117 -11.61 10.93 11.27
N PHE A 118 -10.33 11.24 11.46
CA PHE A 118 -9.76 11.83 12.69
C PHE A 118 -9.72 10.92 13.94
N LYS A 119 -9.79 9.60 13.77
CA LYS A 119 -9.52 8.63 14.85
C LYS A 119 -8.21 7.89 14.56
N GLU A 120 -7.44 7.60 15.60
CA GLU A 120 -6.27 6.72 15.50
C GLU A 120 -6.75 5.35 15.03
N ASN A 121 -6.44 5.01 13.77
CA ASN A 121 -6.91 3.81 13.09
C ASN A 121 -5.80 2.75 13.00
N TYR A 122 -5.00 2.62 14.06
CA TYR A 122 -4.04 1.52 14.17
C TYR A 122 -4.78 0.20 14.35
N THR A 123 -4.63 -0.67 13.35
CA THR A 123 -5.30 -1.97 13.30
C THR A 123 -4.26 -3.05 13.08
N VAL A 124 -4.23 -4.03 13.98
CA VAL A 124 -3.49 -5.27 13.77
C VAL A 124 -4.34 -6.17 12.87
N ILE A 125 -3.97 -6.30 11.59
CA ILE A 125 -4.72 -7.07 10.60
C ILE A 125 -4.27 -8.54 10.56
N TYR A 126 -3.09 -8.84 11.10
CA TYR A 126 -2.60 -10.19 11.32
C TYR A 126 -1.72 -10.22 12.56
N LYS A 127 -1.83 -11.30 13.34
CA LYS A 127 -0.91 -11.61 14.43
C LYS A 127 -0.68 -13.11 14.48
N ARG A 128 0.58 -13.53 14.47
CA ARG A 128 0.96 -14.93 14.65
C ARG A 128 0.62 -15.34 16.08
N ILE A 129 -0.07 -16.46 16.22
CA ILE A 129 -0.32 -17.07 17.51
C ILE A 129 0.90 -17.93 17.81
N ASP A 130 1.66 -17.59 18.83
CA ASP A 130 2.70 -18.47 19.35
C ASP A 130 2.00 -19.71 19.95
N VAL A 131 2.18 -20.87 19.31
CA VAL A 131 1.67 -22.17 19.77
C VAL A 131 2.79 -22.93 20.47
#